data_AF-A0A3Y9C7Q7-F1
#
_entry.id   AF-A0A3Y9C7Q7-F1
#
_cell.length_a   1.000
_cell.length_b   1.000
_cell.length_c   1.000
_cell.angle_alpha   90.00
_cell.angle_beta   90.00
_cell.angle_gamma   90.00
#
_symmetry.space_group_name_H-M   'P 1'
#
loop_
_entity.id
_entity.type
_entity.pdbx_description
1 polymer ?
#
loop_
_entity_poly.entity_id
_entity_poly.type
_entity_poly.pdbx_seq_one_letter_code
_entity_poly.pdbx_strand_id
1 'polypeptide(L)'
;VVSPENLAFTRWLEMLQNGVELDTSGCRKLHELWQQSDIGWRRWDSLSDGVQAEITRLYSARRHDWSGLWSRKDVSAWWEQLCENPLPDRTCPFDLLQVLPSRLDVEINGFNGKLMTGIPPAYDWYLARYGTKWPMGYELNVSSCGDDFIQIDFDTPWSPPDAAVMEELSRRYNCVIEHWYAEQGCDFCGYARYDRGEQEDEFSGSLEWGEADPDDEDSCPDVTGPEWIINNVAHFGG
;
A
#
# COMPACT_ATOMS: atom_id res chain seq x y z
N VAL A 1 -37.27 -4.71 10.90
CA VAL A 1 -37.58 -3.33 11.34
C VAL A 1 -36.54 -2.42 10.70
N VAL A 2 -36.97 -1.41 9.95
CA VAL A 2 -36.05 -0.44 9.34
C VAL A 2 -35.65 0.56 10.43
N SER A 3 -34.44 0.40 10.95
CA SER A 3 -33.83 1.36 11.88
C SER A 3 -32.76 2.17 11.14
N PRO A 4 -32.36 3.35 11.64
CA PRO A 4 -31.27 4.14 11.06
C PRO A 4 -29.98 3.32 10.89
N GLU A 5 -29.65 2.48 11.86
CA GLU A 5 -28.47 1.62 11.87
C GLU A 5 -28.53 0.56 10.76
N ASN A 6 -29.68 -0.08 10.59
CA ASN A 6 -29.88 -1.05 9.51
C ASN A 6 -29.82 -0.40 8.12
N LEU A 7 -30.31 0.84 7.98
CA LEU A 7 -30.20 1.59 6.73
C LEU A 7 -28.75 1.98 6.42
N ALA A 8 -27.99 2.38 7.45
CA ALA A 8 -26.56 2.65 7.30
C ALA A 8 -25.80 1.41 6.85
N PHE A 9 -26.10 0.24 7.45
CA PHE A 9 -25.53 -1.04 7.04
C PHE A 9 -25.89 -1.40 5.59
N THR A 10 -27.15 -1.24 5.17
CA THR A 10 -27.55 -1.51 3.77
C THR A 10 -26.76 -0.65 2.79
N ARG A 11 -26.60 0.65 3.06
CA ARG A 11 -25.81 1.56 2.21
C ARG A 11 -24.32 1.21 2.21
N TRP A 12 -23.77 0.82 3.35
CA TRP A 12 -22.38 0.37 3.44
C TRP A 12 -22.18 -0.91 2.62
N LEU A 13 -23.13 -1.84 2.67
CA LEU A 13 -23.10 -3.07 1.88
C LEU A 13 -23.16 -2.78 0.38
N GLU A 14 -23.96 -1.81 -0.05
CA GLU A 14 -23.99 -1.35 -1.46
C GLU A 14 -22.63 -0.78 -1.89
N MET A 15 -21.96 0.00 -1.03
CA MET A 15 -20.62 0.52 -1.32
C MET A 15 -19.58 -0.61 -1.43
N LEU A 16 -19.68 -1.62 -0.55
CA LEU A 16 -18.83 -2.81 -0.60
C LEU A 16 -19.05 -3.59 -1.90
N GLN A 17 -20.30 -3.84 -2.28
CA GLN A 17 -20.65 -4.57 -3.50
C GLN A 17 -20.21 -3.87 -4.78
N ASN A 18 -20.22 -2.54 -4.77
CA ASN A 18 -19.79 -1.73 -5.91
C ASN A 18 -18.26 -1.50 -5.94
N GLY A 19 -17.51 -2.02 -4.95
CA GLY A 19 -16.07 -1.86 -4.87
C GLY A 19 -15.62 -0.40 -4.87
N VAL A 20 -16.33 0.45 -4.11
CA VAL A 20 -16.07 1.90 -4.07
C VAL A 20 -14.59 2.18 -3.74
N GLU A 21 -13.99 3.10 -4.49
CA GLU A 21 -12.63 3.58 -4.23
C GLU A 21 -12.54 4.30 -2.88
N LEU A 22 -11.45 4.07 -2.18
CA LEU A 22 -11.12 4.69 -0.90
C LEU A 22 -10.46 6.06 -1.10
N ASP A 23 -11.03 6.87 -1.99
CA ASP A 23 -10.65 8.26 -2.17
C ASP A 23 -11.24 9.15 -1.04
N THR A 24 -11.02 10.45 -1.11
CA THR A 24 -11.54 11.39 -0.10
C THR A 24 -13.09 11.34 0.02
N SER A 25 -13.79 11.14 -1.10
CA SER A 25 -15.25 11.11 -1.14
C SER A 25 -15.80 9.80 -0.56
N GLY A 26 -15.25 8.67 -1.00
CA GLY A 26 -15.56 7.33 -0.52
C GLY A 26 -15.30 7.20 0.97
N CYS A 27 -14.11 7.62 1.44
CA CYS A 27 -13.76 7.58 2.86
C CYS A 27 -14.69 8.45 3.72
N ARG A 28 -15.02 9.68 3.27
CA ARG A 28 -15.99 10.53 3.96
C ARG A 28 -17.35 9.83 4.07
N LYS A 29 -17.81 9.21 2.99
CA LYS A 29 -19.10 8.53 2.99
C LYS A 29 -19.13 7.32 3.91
N LEU A 30 -18.06 6.53 3.93
CA LEU A 30 -17.92 5.40 4.85
C LEU A 30 -17.92 5.87 6.31
N HIS A 31 -17.25 6.98 6.61
CA HIS A 31 -17.26 7.54 7.95
C HIS A 31 -18.66 8.00 8.40
N GLU A 32 -19.42 8.67 7.52
CA GLU A 32 -20.82 9.03 7.81
C GLU A 32 -21.69 7.80 8.12
N LEU A 33 -21.51 6.71 7.35
CA LEU A 33 -22.25 5.47 7.57
C LEU A 33 -21.82 4.79 8.87
N TRP A 34 -20.53 4.82 9.21
CA TRP A 34 -20.03 4.32 10.49
C TRP A 34 -20.68 5.07 11.66
N GLN A 35 -20.76 6.41 11.60
CA GLN A 35 -21.44 7.22 12.62
C GLN A 35 -22.93 6.89 12.75
N GLN A 36 -23.61 6.61 11.64
CA GLN A 36 -25.03 6.25 11.61
C GLN A 36 -25.31 4.80 12.01
N SER A 37 -24.29 3.93 12.01
CA SER A 37 -24.43 2.51 12.34
C SER A 37 -24.49 2.24 13.85
N ASP A 38 -24.13 3.22 14.68
CA ASP A 38 -24.02 3.11 16.14
C ASP A 38 -22.98 2.07 16.62
N ILE A 39 -22.16 1.50 15.70
CA ILE A 39 -21.19 0.45 16.02
C ILE A 39 -20.08 0.95 16.96
N GLY A 40 -19.73 2.24 16.89
CA GLY A 40 -18.71 2.85 17.76
C GLY A 40 -19.06 2.82 19.26
N TRP A 41 -20.33 2.59 19.60
CA TRP A 41 -20.80 2.47 20.99
C TRP A 41 -20.99 1.00 21.44
N ARG A 42 -20.76 0.02 20.56
CA ARG A 42 -20.99 -1.41 20.82
C ARG A 42 -19.78 -2.02 21.50
N ARG A 43 -19.71 -1.93 22.83
CA ARG A 43 -18.65 -2.57 23.62
C ARG A 43 -18.75 -4.09 23.58
N TRP A 44 -17.62 -4.78 23.60
CA TRP A 44 -17.52 -6.23 23.45
C TRP A 44 -18.43 -6.96 24.43
N ASP A 45 -18.36 -6.58 25.71
CA ASP A 45 -19.14 -7.19 26.80
C ASP A 45 -20.65 -6.94 26.71
N SER A 46 -21.09 -5.99 25.86
CA SER A 46 -22.50 -5.72 25.61
C SER A 46 -23.10 -6.58 24.48
N LEU A 47 -22.25 -7.27 23.72
CA LEU A 47 -22.68 -8.16 22.64
C LEU A 47 -23.19 -9.48 23.19
N SER A 48 -24.14 -10.11 22.49
CA SER A 48 -24.59 -11.46 22.86
C SER A 48 -23.51 -12.51 22.54
N ASP A 49 -23.53 -13.62 23.27
CA ASP A 49 -22.59 -14.73 23.06
C ASP A 49 -22.53 -15.20 21.60
N GLY A 50 -23.67 -15.24 20.92
CA GLY A 50 -23.73 -15.63 19.50
C GLY A 50 -23.02 -14.64 18.58
N VAL A 51 -23.13 -13.33 18.86
CA VAL A 51 -22.43 -12.29 18.09
C VAL A 51 -20.93 -12.32 18.38
N GLN A 52 -20.54 -12.45 19.65
CA GLN A 52 -19.14 -12.59 20.05
C GLN A 52 -18.50 -13.83 19.40
N ALA A 53 -19.20 -14.96 19.35
CA ALA A 53 -18.72 -16.18 18.72
C ALA A 53 -18.47 -15.99 17.22
N GLU A 54 -19.37 -15.31 16.51
CA GLU A 54 -19.23 -15.07 15.08
C GLU A 54 -18.09 -14.09 14.76
N ILE A 55 -17.98 -12.99 15.51
CA ILE A 55 -16.85 -12.06 15.38
C ILE A 55 -15.52 -12.77 15.68
N THR A 56 -15.47 -13.59 16.73
CA THR A 56 -14.28 -14.38 17.07
C THR A 56 -13.89 -15.34 15.96
N ARG A 57 -14.88 -16.01 15.34
CA ARG A 57 -14.66 -16.92 14.22
C ARG A 57 -14.05 -16.19 13.02
N LEU A 58 -14.61 -15.04 12.64
CA LEU A 58 -14.09 -14.22 11.54
C LEU A 58 -12.70 -13.66 11.86
N TYR A 59 -12.52 -13.07 13.04
CA TYR A 59 -11.24 -12.54 13.49
C TYR A 59 -10.15 -13.62 13.49
N SER A 60 -10.42 -14.80 14.03
CA SER A 60 -9.45 -15.90 14.06
C SER A 60 -8.99 -16.32 12.67
N ALA A 61 -9.89 -16.30 11.68
CA ALA A 61 -9.56 -16.62 10.30
C ALA A 61 -8.82 -15.48 9.58
N ARG A 62 -9.06 -14.21 9.95
CA ARG A 62 -8.66 -13.02 9.17
C ARG A 62 -7.69 -12.07 9.85
N ARG A 63 -7.35 -12.30 11.12
CA ARG A 63 -6.52 -11.42 11.96
C ARG A 63 -5.22 -10.97 11.31
N HIS A 64 -4.56 -11.81 10.51
CA HIS A 64 -3.30 -11.43 9.86
C HIS A 64 -3.48 -10.36 8.79
N ASP A 65 -4.62 -10.37 8.08
CA ASP A 65 -4.94 -9.34 7.09
C ASP A 65 -5.46 -8.06 7.77
N TRP A 66 -6.34 -8.18 8.77
CA TRP A 66 -7.03 -7.02 9.36
C TRP A 66 -6.29 -6.34 10.51
N SER A 67 -5.39 -7.04 11.19
CA SER A 67 -4.63 -6.51 12.33
C SER A 67 -3.13 -6.38 12.07
N GLY A 68 -2.69 -6.75 10.87
CA GLY A 68 -1.28 -6.86 10.52
C GLY A 68 -0.64 -8.17 11.00
N LEU A 69 0.41 -8.60 10.30
CA LEU A 69 1.06 -9.90 10.49
C LEU A 69 1.53 -10.16 11.94
N TRP A 70 1.95 -9.12 12.65
CA TRP A 70 2.59 -9.22 13.97
C TRP A 70 1.67 -8.89 15.14
N SER A 71 0.44 -8.46 14.88
CA SER A 71 -0.51 -8.16 15.94
C SER A 71 -1.03 -9.45 16.58
N ARG A 72 -0.92 -9.51 17.91
CA ARG A 72 -1.45 -10.60 18.75
C ARG A 72 -2.56 -10.13 19.66
N LYS A 73 -3.29 -9.08 19.26
CA LYS A 73 -4.39 -8.55 20.07
C LYS A 73 -5.44 -9.62 20.31
N ASP A 74 -5.95 -9.67 21.53
CA ASP A 74 -7.16 -10.42 21.83
C ASP A 74 -8.34 -9.85 21.02
N VAL A 75 -9.32 -10.69 20.67
CA VAL A 75 -10.46 -10.27 19.84
C VAL A 75 -11.25 -9.13 20.50
N SER A 76 -11.41 -9.16 21.82
CA SER A 76 -12.12 -8.10 22.55
C SER A 76 -11.39 -6.77 22.42
N ALA A 77 -10.09 -6.76 22.67
CA ALA A 77 -9.25 -5.56 22.54
C ALA A 77 -9.18 -5.03 21.10
N TRP A 78 -9.14 -5.93 20.10
CA TRP A 78 -9.23 -5.54 18.69
C TRP A 78 -10.57 -4.90 18.35
N TRP A 79 -11.67 -5.49 18.82
CA TRP A 79 -13.02 -4.96 18.62
C TRP A 79 -13.20 -3.58 19.26
N GLU A 80 -12.75 -3.41 20.52
CA GLU A 80 -12.82 -2.12 21.21
C GLU A 80 -12.08 -1.03 20.45
N GLN A 81 -10.87 -1.33 19.96
CA GLN A 81 -10.11 -0.40 19.15
C GLN A 81 -10.86 -0.02 17.86
N LEU A 82 -11.48 -0.98 17.16
CA LEU A 82 -12.28 -0.66 15.96
C LEU A 82 -13.48 0.24 16.28
N CYS A 83 -14.11 0.05 17.44
CA CYS A 83 -15.21 0.89 17.89
C CYS A 83 -14.76 2.31 18.28
N GLU A 84 -13.53 2.46 18.77
CA GLU A 84 -12.93 3.78 19.05
C GLU A 84 -12.52 4.50 17.76
N ASN A 85 -12.32 3.76 16.67
CA ASN A 85 -11.87 4.26 15.37
C ASN A 85 -10.67 5.24 15.49
N PRO A 86 -9.58 4.84 16.18
CA PRO A 86 -8.42 5.70 16.34
C PRO A 86 -7.78 5.93 14.97
N LEU A 87 -7.55 7.19 14.62
CA LEU A 87 -6.75 7.54 13.47
C LEU A 87 -5.27 7.46 13.85
N PRO A 88 -4.41 6.89 12.99
CA PRO A 88 -2.98 6.97 13.22
C PRO A 88 -2.52 8.43 13.13
N ASP A 89 -1.53 8.81 13.95
CA ASP A 89 -0.98 10.17 13.94
C ASP A 89 -0.33 10.53 12.60
N ARG A 90 0.21 9.52 11.89
CA ARG A 90 0.87 9.64 10.58
C ARG A 90 0.66 8.39 9.74
N THR A 91 0.63 8.56 8.42
CA THR A 91 0.70 7.46 7.46
C THR A 91 2.13 6.92 7.38
N CYS A 92 2.30 5.78 6.69
CA CYS A 92 3.64 5.31 6.35
C CYS A 92 4.34 6.32 5.42
N PRO A 93 5.69 6.40 5.45
CA PRO A 93 6.45 7.16 4.46
C PRO A 93 6.08 6.71 3.04
N PHE A 94 5.82 7.68 2.17
CA PHE A 94 5.42 7.46 0.77
C PHE A 94 4.37 6.36 0.58
N ASP A 95 3.26 6.49 1.32
CA ASP A 95 2.08 5.63 1.20
C ASP A 95 1.42 5.81 -0.18
N LEU A 96 1.58 4.81 -1.05
CA LEU A 96 1.07 4.86 -2.42
C LEU A 96 -0.46 4.79 -2.48
N LEU A 97 -1.12 4.34 -1.40
CA LEU A 97 -2.58 4.35 -1.27
C LEU A 97 -3.14 5.78 -1.21
N GLN A 98 -2.31 6.76 -0.81
CA GLN A 98 -2.66 8.19 -0.85
C GLN A 98 -2.52 8.77 -2.26
N VAL A 99 -1.69 8.17 -3.11
CA VAL A 99 -1.49 8.59 -4.50
C VAL A 99 -2.63 8.04 -5.35
N LEU A 100 -2.77 6.71 -5.40
CA LEU A 100 -3.85 6.04 -6.10
C LEU A 100 -4.69 5.29 -5.06
N PRO A 101 -5.99 5.60 -4.90
CA PRO A 101 -6.81 4.96 -3.89
C PRO A 101 -7.01 3.47 -4.21
N SER A 102 -7.01 2.64 -3.16
CA SER A 102 -7.45 1.25 -3.24
C SER A 102 -8.99 1.17 -3.23
N ARG A 103 -9.54 -0.05 -3.20
CA ARG A 103 -10.98 -0.31 -3.15
C ARG A 103 -11.40 -0.93 -1.83
N LEU A 104 -12.59 -0.55 -1.37
CA LEU A 104 -13.18 -1.04 -0.12
C LEU A 104 -13.24 -2.57 -0.03
N ASP A 105 -13.72 -3.22 -1.09
CA ASP A 105 -13.87 -4.68 -1.09
C ASP A 105 -12.53 -5.41 -1.11
N VAL A 106 -11.54 -4.87 -1.81
CA VAL A 106 -10.17 -5.40 -1.79
C VAL A 106 -9.58 -5.34 -0.38
N GLU A 107 -9.67 -4.19 0.30
CA GLU A 107 -9.13 -4.04 1.66
C GLU A 107 -9.84 -4.95 2.67
N ILE A 108 -11.17 -5.11 2.56
CA ILE A 108 -11.93 -6.03 3.42
C ILE A 108 -11.58 -7.49 3.11
N ASN A 109 -11.38 -7.84 1.83
CA ASN A 109 -10.97 -9.18 1.40
C ASN A 109 -9.53 -9.50 1.82
N GLY A 110 -8.71 -8.49 2.15
CA GLY A 110 -7.39 -8.62 2.75
C GLY A 110 -6.29 -9.06 1.78
N PHE A 111 -5.05 -8.98 2.26
CA PHE A 111 -3.85 -9.32 1.50
C PHE A 111 -3.88 -10.72 0.89
N ASN A 112 -4.31 -11.71 1.68
CA ASN A 112 -4.39 -13.12 1.25
C ASN A 112 -5.70 -13.47 0.52
N GLY A 113 -6.67 -12.56 0.47
CA GLY A 113 -7.97 -12.78 -0.17
C GLY A 113 -8.84 -13.83 0.52
N LYS A 114 -9.71 -14.51 -0.24
CA LYS A 114 -10.54 -15.67 0.17
C LYS A 114 -11.66 -15.38 1.17
N LEU A 115 -11.95 -14.12 1.51
CA LEU A 115 -13.16 -13.78 2.29
C LEU A 115 -14.38 -13.77 1.38
N MET A 116 -14.22 -13.11 0.24
CA MET A 116 -15.29 -12.81 -0.71
C MET A 116 -14.94 -13.42 -2.06
N THR A 117 -15.82 -14.28 -2.57
CA THR A 117 -15.63 -14.92 -3.87
C THR A 117 -15.74 -13.88 -4.98
N GLY A 118 -14.81 -13.92 -5.94
CA GLY A 118 -14.79 -12.99 -7.07
C GLY A 118 -14.11 -11.64 -6.80
N ILE A 119 -13.70 -11.37 -5.56
CA ILE A 119 -12.90 -10.20 -5.21
C ILE A 119 -11.41 -10.62 -5.18
N PRO A 120 -10.51 -9.87 -5.85
CA PRO A 120 -9.09 -10.21 -5.84
C PRO A 120 -8.50 -10.08 -4.43
N PRO A 121 -7.46 -10.87 -4.08
CA PRO A 121 -6.59 -10.58 -2.94
C PRO A 121 -5.95 -9.20 -3.09
N ALA A 122 -5.69 -8.50 -1.98
CA ALA A 122 -5.00 -7.21 -2.06
C ALA A 122 -3.57 -7.34 -2.62
N TYR A 123 -2.91 -8.49 -2.45
CA TYR A 123 -1.63 -8.77 -3.12
C TYR A 123 -1.69 -8.59 -4.65
N ASP A 124 -2.65 -9.26 -5.30
CA ASP A 124 -2.81 -9.19 -6.76
C ASP A 124 -3.24 -7.77 -7.20
N TRP A 125 -4.12 -7.15 -6.41
CA TRP A 125 -4.55 -5.77 -6.66
C TRP A 125 -3.37 -4.79 -6.56
N TYR A 126 -2.50 -4.94 -5.56
CA TYR A 126 -1.38 -4.03 -5.33
C TYR A 126 -0.32 -4.14 -6.42
N LEU A 127 0.02 -5.36 -6.85
CA LEU A 127 0.90 -5.56 -7.99
C LEU A 127 0.35 -4.91 -9.26
N ALA A 128 -0.95 -5.09 -9.54
CA ALA A 128 -1.57 -4.54 -10.73
C ALA A 128 -1.75 -3.00 -10.67
N ARG A 129 -1.91 -2.43 -9.47
CA ARG A 129 -2.24 -1.00 -9.30
C ARG A 129 -1.02 -0.13 -9.02
N TYR A 130 -0.03 -0.66 -8.32
CA TYR A 130 1.13 0.08 -7.82
C TYR A 130 2.46 -0.53 -8.26
N GLY A 131 2.49 -1.69 -8.92
CA GLY A 131 3.71 -2.35 -9.37
C GLY A 131 4.50 -3.07 -8.27
N THR A 132 4.19 -2.82 -7.00
CA THR A 132 4.91 -3.39 -5.85
C THR A 132 3.98 -4.15 -4.90
N LYS A 133 4.56 -5.11 -4.16
CA LYS A 133 3.83 -5.97 -3.22
C LYS A 133 3.23 -5.19 -2.06
N TRP A 134 3.98 -4.25 -1.50
CA TRP A 134 3.56 -3.42 -0.37
C TRP A 134 3.60 -1.96 -0.82
N PRO A 135 2.45 -1.28 -0.93
CA PRO A 135 2.33 0.01 -1.59
C PRO A 135 2.81 1.15 -0.68
N MET A 136 4.06 1.10 -0.26
CA MET A 136 4.71 2.10 0.59
C MET A 136 6.22 2.13 0.35
N GLY A 137 6.83 3.29 0.59
CA GLY A 137 8.28 3.43 0.60
C GLY A 137 8.90 3.04 1.94
N TYR A 138 10.04 2.35 1.87
CA TYR A 138 10.90 2.06 3.02
C TYR A 138 12.13 2.97 2.99
N GLU A 139 12.73 3.18 4.16
CA GLU A 139 13.97 3.98 4.32
C GLU A 139 13.96 5.36 3.64
N LEU A 140 12.78 5.97 3.51
CA LEU A 140 12.62 7.24 2.80
C LEU A 140 13.57 8.31 3.34
N ASN A 141 14.41 8.82 2.46
CA ASN A 141 15.42 9.80 2.74
C ASN A 141 15.31 10.95 1.74
N VAL A 142 15.26 12.19 2.25
CA VAL A 142 15.40 13.39 1.42
C VAL A 142 16.89 13.71 1.37
N SER A 143 17.56 13.23 0.33
CA SER A 143 19.01 13.36 0.18
C SER A 143 19.46 14.76 -0.22
N SER A 144 18.61 15.51 -0.92
CA SER A 144 18.88 16.89 -1.31
C SER A 144 17.58 17.67 -1.52
N CYS A 145 17.62 18.98 -1.28
CA CYS A 145 16.48 19.86 -1.48
C CYS A 145 16.99 21.28 -1.78
N GLY A 146 16.44 21.89 -2.83
CA GLY A 146 16.72 23.26 -3.24
C GLY A 146 15.45 24.08 -3.38
N ASP A 147 15.56 25.26 -4.00
CA ASP A 147 14.43 26.17 -4.17
C ASP A 147 13.36 25.63 -5.16
N ASP A 148 13.78 24.80 -6.12
CA ASP A 148 12.96 24.29 -7.22
C ASP A 148 13.03 22.76 -7.40
N PHE A 149 13.75 22.05 -6.53
CA PHE A 149 13.89 20.60 -6.61
C PHE A 149 13.91 19.93 -5.24
N ILE A 150 13.53 18.66 -5.22
CA ILE A 150 13.74 17.73 -4.11
C ILE A 150 14.26 16.42 -4.68
N GLN A 151 15.25 15.83 -4.01
CA GLN A 151 15.74 14.49 -4.31
C GLN A 151 15.35 13.58 -3.16
N ILE A 152 14.69 12.47 -3.49
CA ILE A 152 14.15 11.51 -2.53
C ILE A 152 14.61 10.13 -2.96
N ASP A 153 15.20 9.41 -2.01
CA ASP A 153 15.57 8.01 -2.15
C ASP A 153 14.66 7.19 -1.22
N PHE A 154 14.18 6.04 -1.69
CA PHE A 154 13.36 5.12 -0.91
C PHE A 154 13.39 3.73 -1.55
N ASP A 155 13.01 2.75 -0.75
CA ASP A 155 13.00 1.35 -1.12
C ASP A 155 11.59 0.82 -1.33
N THR A 156 11.46 -0.12 -2.26
CA THR A 156 10.21 -0.84 -2.53
C THR A 156 10.49 -2.32 -2.76
N PRO A 157 9.65 -3.23 -2.24
CA PRO A 157 9.91 -4.65 -2.38
C PRO A 157 9.89 -5.14 -3.84
N TRP A 158 11.04 -5.62 -4.33
CA TRP A 158 11.27 -6.37 -5.58
C TRP A 158 10.94 -5.66 -6.91
N SER A 159 10.30 -4.49 -6.89
CA SER A 159 9.92 -3.76 -8.11
C SER A 159 9.65 -2.29 -7.77
N PRO A 160 10.01 -1.35 -8.67
CA PRO A 160 9.69 0.05 -8.50
C PRO A 160 8.17 0.29 -8.54
N PRO A 161 7.68 1.44 -8.06
CA PRO A 161 6.29 1.82 -8.27
C PRO A 161 5.93 1.86 -9.77
N ASP A 162 4.72 1.45 -10.10
CA ASP A 162 4.17 1.50 -11.45
C ASP A 162 4.14 2.95 -12.00
N ALA A 163 4.28 3.09 -13.32
CA ALA A 163 4.25 4.38 -14.00
C ALA A 163 3.03 5.23 -13.62
N ALA A 164 1.86 4.62 -13.45
CA ALA A 164 0.63 5.33 -13.08
C ALA A 164 0.74 6.06 -11.72
N VAL A 165 1.58 5.58 -10.80
CA VAL A 165 1.86 6.25 -9.53
C VAL A 165 2.64 7.55 -9.78
N MET A 166 3.69 7.47 -10.60
CA MET A 166 4.55 8.61 -10.91
C MET A 166 3.84 9.64 -11.79
N GLU A 167 3.03 9.19 -12.75
CA GLU A 167 2.13 10.05 -13.51
C GLU A 167 1.18 10.81 -12.58
N GLU A 168 0.50 10.12 -11.65
CA GLU A 168 -0.41 10.77 -10.71
C GLU A 168 0.30 11.80 -9.83
N LEU A 169 1.52 11.51 -9.36
CA LEU A 169 2.32 12.44 -8.58
C LEU A 169 2.72 13.67 -9.38
N SER A 170 3.27 13.49 -10.58
CA SER A 170 3.69 14.60 -11.46
C SER A 170 2.51 15.50 -11.81
N ARG A 171 1.34 14.92 -12.05
CA ARG A 171 0.08 15.63 -12.29
C ARG A 171 -0.39 16.39 -11.06
N ARG A 172 -0.44 15.73 -9.90
CA ARG A 172 -1.01 16.28 -8.65
C ARG A 172 -0.20 17.44 -8.11
N TYR A 173 1.12 17.34 -8.18
CA TYR A 173 2.04 18.37 -7.68
C TYR A 173 2.54 19.31 -8.78
N ASN A 174 2.11 19.10 -10.03
CA ASN A 174 2.52 19.88 -11.19
C ASN A 174 4.06 20.01 -11.26
N CYS A 175 4.73 18.87 -11.17
CA CYS A 175 6.19 18.77 -11.18
C CYS A 175 6.67 17.81 -12.27
N VAL A 176 7.97 17.89 -12.53
CA VAL A 176 8.72 16.92 -13.31
C VAL A 176 9.29 15.88 -12.35
N ILE A 177 9.13 14.61 -12.68
CA ILE A 177 9.75 13.49 -11.95
C ILE A 177 10.75 12.81 -12.85
N GLU A 178 11.99 12.73 -12.38
CA GLU A 178 13.04 11.87 -12.92
C GLU A 178 13.20 10.68 -11.99
N HIS A 179 12.78 9.51 -12.45
CA HIS A 179 12.70 8.30 -11.64
C HIS A 179 13.76 7.30 -12.08
N TRP A 180 14.81 7.17 -11.27
CA TRP A 180 15.84 6.15 -11.43
C TRP A 180 15.54 5.00 -10.47
N TYR A 181 15.73 3.76 -10.93
CA TYR A 181 15.50 2.56 -10.12
C TYR A 181 16.45 1.44 -10.47
N ALA A 182 16.75 0.59 -9.49
CA ALA A 182 17.55 -0.62 -9.66
C ALA A 182 17.10 -1.70 -8.68
N GLU A 183 17.18 -2.98 -9.09
CA GLU A 183 17.02 -4.13 -8.22
C GLU A 183 18.04 -5.22 -8.57
N GLN A 184 19.10 -5.29 -7.78
CA GLN A 184 20.21 -6.23 -7.86
C GLN A 184 19.76 -7.69 -7.73
N GLY A 185 18.77 -7.99 -6.89
CA GLY A 185 18.26 -9.34 -6.68
C GLY A 185 17.51 -9.89 -7.90
N CYS A 186 16.98 -8.99 -8.73
CA CYS A 186 16.24 -9.30 -9.96
C CYS A 186 17.01 -8.95 -11.25
N ASP A 187 18.24 -8.43 -11.13
CA ASP A 187 19.12 -8.04 -12.22
C ASP A 187 18.48 -7.06 -13.23
N PHE A 188 17.89 -5.96 -12.73
CA PHE A 188 17.38 -4.90 -13.59
C PHE A 188 17.62 -3.49 -13.03
N CYS A 189 17.62 -2.51 -13.93
CA CYS A 189 17.59 -1.09 -13.61
C CYS A 189 16.91 -0.29 -14.72
N GLY A 190 16.58 0.96 -14.44
CA GLY A 190 15.97 1.83 -15.43
C GLY A 190 15.82 3.27 -14.99
N TYR A 191 15.28 4.03 -15.95
CA TYR A 191 14.93 5.42 -15.82
C TYR A 191 13.58 5.65 -16.50
N ALA A 192 12.78 6.51 -15.89
CA ALA A 192 11.61 7.07 -16.55
C ALA A 192 11.44 8.54 -16.16
N ARG A 193 10.93 9.32 -17.10
CA ARG A 193 10.64 10.74 -16.91
C ARG A 193 9.16 11.02 -17.05
N TYR A 194 8.60 11.77 -16.09
CA TYR A 194 7.19 12.12 -16.05
C TYR A 194 6.99 13.63 -15.95
N ASP A 195 6.06 14.20 -16.71
CA ASP A 195 5.64 15.61 -16.64
C ASP A 195 4.12 15.71 -16.74
N ARG A 196 3.49 16.42 -15.80
CA ARG A 196 2.03 16.69 -15.79
C ARG A 196 1.11 15.46 -15.99
N GLY A 197 1.56 14.28 -15.57
CA GLY A 197 0.77 13.05 -15.68
C GLY A 197 1.00 12.23 -16.94
N GLU A 198 2.04 12.54 -17.71
CA GLU A 198 2.43 11.79 -18.89
C GLU A 198 3.87 11.29 -18.73
N GLN A 199 4.12 10.04 -19.09
CA GLN A 199 5.47 9.49 -19.23
C GLN A 199 6.07 9.93 -20.57
N GLU A 200 7.15 10.69 -20.53
CA GLU A 200 7.80 11.28 -21.71
C GLU A 200 8.94 10.41 -22.25
N ASP A 201 9.78 9.87 -21.37
CA ASP A 201 10.94 9.04 -21.71
C ASP A 201 11.03 7.81 -20.79
N GLU A 202 11.56 6.71 -21.33
CA GLU A 202 11.82 5.48 -20.58
C GLU A 202 12.99 4.71 -21.21
N PHE A 203 13.85 4.15 -20.36
CA PHE A 203 14.73 3.07 -20.76
C PHE A 203 15.03 2.17 -19.57
N SER A 204 15.26 0.89 -19.85
CA SER A 204 15.62 -0.12 -18.87
C SER A 204 16.68 -1.07 -19.41
N GLY A 205 17.37 -1.75 -18.50
CA GLY A 205 18.40 -2.72 -18.81
C GLY A 205 18.69 -3.63 -17.62
N SER A 206 19.59 -4.58 -17.83
CA SER A 206 20.16 -5.39 -16.76
C SER A 206 21.32 -4.66 -16.10
N LEU A 207 21.65 -5.05 -14.86
CA LEU A 207 22.84 -4.53 -14.19
C LEU A 207 24.09 -5.17 -14.80
N GLU A 208 25.20 -4.44 -14.78
CA GLU A 208 26.51 -4.95 -15.19
C GLU A 208 27.32 -5.25 -13.95
N TRP A 209 27.92 -6.43 -13.90
CA TRP A 209 28.54 -6.99 -12.70
C TRP A 209 30.05 -7.08 -12.85
N GLY A 210 30.76 -6.78 -11.77
CA GLY A 210 32.20 -7.02 -11.70
C GLY A 210 32.54 -8.51 -11.68
N GLU A 211 33.83 -8.81 -11.65
CA GLU A 211 34.30 -10.18 -11.43
C GLU A 211 34.18 -10.54 -9.95
N ALA A 212 33.61 -11.71 -9.65
CA ALA A 212 33.66 -12.28 -8.31
C ALA A 212 35.10 -12.69 -7.98
N ASP A 213 35.50 -12.58 -6.72
CA ASP A 213 36.82 -13.04 -6.27
C ASP A 213 36.88 -14.58 -6.43
N PRO A 214 37.77 -15.12 -7.28
CA PRO A 214 37.84 -16.55 -7.53
C PRO A 214 38.32 -17.37 -6.33
N ASP A 215 38.94 -16.72 -5.33
CA ASP A 215 39.47 -17.37 -4.13
C ASP A 215 38.52 -17.25 -2.91
N ASP A 216 37.37 -16.59 -3.07
CA ASP A 216 36.34 -16.43 -2.03
C ASP A 216 34.96 -16.92 -2.52
N GLU A 217 34.53 -18.08 -2.03
CA GLU A 217 33.24 -18.69 -2.40
C GLU A 217 32.02 -17.85 -1.96
N ASP A 218 32.19 -16.93 -1.02
CA ASP A 218 31.14 -16.01 -0.56
C ASP A 218 31.21 -14.63 -1.24
N SER A 219 32.09 -14.45 -2.23
CA SER A 219 32.24 -13.19 -2.97
C SER A 219 30.96 -12.82 -3.74
N CYS A 220 30.37 -11.67 -3.40
CA CYS A 220 29.27 -11.08 -4.16
C CYS A 220 29.84 -9.98 -5.06
N PRO A 221 29.79 -10.13 -6.40
CA PRO A 221 30.34 -9.12 -7.31
C PRO A 221 29.57 -7.80 -7.18
N ASP A 222 30.31 -6.69 -7.18
CA ASP A 222 29.73 -5.36 -7.15
C ASP A 222 29.04 -5.03 -8.48
N VAL A 223 27.99 -4.20 -8.41
CA VAL A 223 27.42 -3.56 -9.60
C VAL A 223 28.41 -2.52 -10.12
N THR A 224 28.78 -2.68 -11.39
CA THR A 224 29.75 -1.83 -12.10
C THR A 224 29.10 -0.99 -13.21
N GLY A 225 27.87 -1.30 -13.57
CA GLY A 225 27.14 -0.57 -14.60
C GLY A 225 25.68 -1.00 -14.70
N PRO A 226 24.96 -0.52 -15.72
CA PRO A 226 25.47 0.35 -16.80
C PRO A 226 25.84 1.77 -16.33
N GLU A 227 26.75 2.46 -17.03
CA GLU A 227 27.31 3.76 -16.60
C GLU A 227 26.23 4.80 -16.23
N TRP A 228 25.09 4.80 -16.92
CA TRP A 228 24.00 5.74 -16.70
C TRP A 228 23.25 5.55 -15.38
N ILE A 229 23.31 4.39 -14.72
CA ILE A 229 22.67 4.19 -13.41
C ILE A 229 23.62 4.55 -12.26
N ILE A 230 24.93 4.54 -12.52
CA ILE A 230 25.95 4.79 -11.50
C ILE A 230 25.83 6.24 -11.00
N ASN A 231 25.70 6.41 -9.68
CA ASN A 231 25.46 7.67 -8.96
C ASN A 231 24.06 8.30 -9.13
N ASN A 232 23.14 7.66 -9.86
CA ASN A 232 21.75 8.12 -9.96
C ASN A 232 20.79 7.37 -9.01
N VAL A 233 21.28 6.31 -8.37
CA VAL A 233 20.59 5.61 -7.28
C VAL A 233 21.49 5.57 -6.04
N ALA A 234 20.89 5.61 -4.85
CA ALA A 234 21.63 5.53 -3.59
C ALA A 234 22.28 4.15 -3.38
N HIS A 235 21.64 3.10 -3.88
CA HIS A 235 22.13 1.72 -3.91
C HIS A 235 21.34 0.90 -4.96
N PHE A 236 21.77 -0.33 -5.22
CA PHE A 236 21.25 -1.14 -6.33
C PHE A 236 20.21 -2.19 -5.95
N GLY A 237 19.89 -2.38 -4.67
CA GLY A 237 18.81 -3.27 -4.22
C GLY A 237 17.71 -2.48 -3.52
N GLY A 238 16.45 -2.91 -3.64
CA GLY A 238 15.32 -2.30 -2.91
C GLY A 238 15.03 -2.91 -1.55
#